data_AF-A0A127PAA6-F1
#
_entry.id   AF-A0A127PAA6-F1
#
_cell.length_a   1.000
_cell.length_b   1.000
_cell.length_c   1.000
_cell.angle_alpha   90.00
_cell.angle_beta   90.00
_cell.angle_gamma   90.00
#
_symmetry.space_group_name_H-M   'P 1'
#
loop_
_entity.id
_entity.type
_entity.pdbx_description
1 polymer ?
#
loop_
_entity_poly.entity_id
_entity_poly.type
_entity_poly.pdbx_seq_one_letter_code
_entity_poly.pdbx_strand_id
1 'polypeptide(L)'
;MNSETDIQLSGPFSVTDAAGRGHNIKAIRIFDEGYGIIDVYVDFAAAIGKERLYEDKVLIAQVLAQLRRAGYVGPDFGHGDLGLQDDKLIVLEAPEEFNDFAASKGWKNLADEFADEQDTETDDAPGQAASVSKLDALKNKFKA
;
A
#
# COMPACT_ATOMS: atom_id res chain seq x y z
N MET A 1 3.06 -8.91 17.34
CA MET A 1 2.17 -7.88 16.77
C MET A 1 1.03 -8.63 16.10
N ASN A 2 -0.21 -8.25 16.39
CA ASN A 2 -1.39 -8.94 15.88
C ASN A 2 -1.57 -8.61 14.40
N SER A 3 -1.54 -9.69 13.63
CA SER A 3 -1.39 -9.84 12.20
C SER A 3 -2.75 -10.02 11.55
N GLU A 4 -3.56 -8.97 11.56
CA GLU A 4 -4.81 -8.96 10.78
C GLU A 4 -4.63 -8.30 9.40
N THR A 5 -3.65 -7.39 9.27
CA THR A 5 -3.35 -6.69 8.01
C THR A 5 -2.03 -7.12 7.37
N ASP A 6 -1.24 -7.97 8.04
CA ASP A 6 0.00 -8.51 7.49
C ASP A 6 -0.30 -9.54 6.40
N ILE A 7 0.19 -9.28 5.19
CA ILE A 7 0.11 -10.22 4.08
C ILE A 7 1.51 -10.72 3.78
N GLN A 8 1.72 -12.02 4.01
CA GLN A 8 2.99 -12.68 3.72
C GLN A 8 3.07 -13.11 2.26
N LEU A 9 4.07 -12.58 1.54
CA LEU A 9 4.29 -12.82 0.12
C LEU A 9 5.26 -13.98 -0.14
N SER A 10 6.14 -14.28 0.82
CA SER A 10 7.09 -15.39 0.73
C SER A 10 7.38 -16.04 2.08
N GLY A 11 7.74 -17.33 2.05
CA GLY A 11 8.42 -18.00 3.17
C GLY A 11 9.91 -17.65 3.26
N PRO A 12 10.67 -18.33 4.13
CA PRO A 12 12.10 -18.08 4.32
C PRO A 12 12.96 -18.46 3.11
N PHE A 13 14.02 -17.68 2.87
CA PHE A 13 15.02 -17.94 1.83
C PHE A 13 16.35 -17.23 2.17
N SER A 14 17.40 -17.51 1.41
CA SER A 14 18.71 -16.87 1.60
C SER A 14 19.10 -16.07 0.36
N VAL A 15 19.80 -14.97 0.58
CA VAL A 15 20.35 -14.08 -0.44
C VAL A 15 21.81 -13.78 -0.14
N THR A 16 22.54 -13.29 -1.13
CA THR A 16 23.93 -12.81 -0.95
C THR A 16 24.03 -11.36 -1.41
N ASP A 17 24.66 -10.50 -0.62
CA ASP A 17 24.88 -9.10 -1.00
C ASP A 17 26.05 -8.93 -1.98
N ALA A 18 26.28 -7.71 -2.48
CA ALA A 18 27.36 -7.41 -3.42
C ALA A 18 28.77 -7.63 -2.82
N ALA A 19 28.89 -7.66 -1.49
CA ALA A 19 30.13 -7.96 -0.78
C ALA A 19 30.35 -9.47 -0.57
N GLY A 20 29.44 -10.32 -1.06
CA GLY A 20 29.52 -11.78 -0.94
C GLY A 20 29.06 -12.32 0.42
N ARG A 21 28.38 -11.51 1.24
CA ARG A 21 27.89 -11.93 2.56
C ARG A 21 26.49 -12.50 2.44
N GLY A 22 26.28 -13.65 3.09
CA GLY A 22 25.00 -14.34 3.10
C GLY A 22 24.04 -13.72 4.13
N HIS A 23 22.79 -13.51 3.72
CA HIS A 23 21.71 -13.02 4.56
C HIS A 23 20.54 -13.99 4.49
N ASN A 24 19.96 -14.30 5.65
CA ASN A 24 18.77 -15.14 5.73
C ASN A 24 17.54 -14.24 5.88
N ILE A 25 16.59 -14.40 4.98
CA ILE A 25 15.30 -13.71 4.98
C ILE A 25 14.26 -14.63 5.62
N LYS A 26 13.50 -14.10 6.58
CA LYS A 26 12.37 -14.78 7.23
C LYS A 26 11.14 -14.78 6.34
N ALA A 27 10.80 -13.62 5.79
CA ALA A 27 9.63 -13.42 4.96
C ALA A 27 9.76 -12.13 4.15
N ILE A 28 8.97 -12.04 3.09
CA ILE A 28 8.59 -10.77 2.47
C ILE A 28 7.13 -10.52 2.84
N ARG A 29 6.80 -9.32 3.29
CA ARG A 29 5.45 -8.93 3.72
C ARG A 29 5.06 -7.56 3.18
N ILE A 30 3.77 -7.33 3.11
CA ILE A 30 3.15 -6.01 2.93
C ILE A 30 2.08 -5.83 4.02
N PHE A 31 1.67 -4.60 4.25
CA PHE A 31 0.52 -4.30 5.11
C PHE A 31 -0.67 -3.89 4.24
N ASP A 32 -1.86 -4.38 4.61
CA ASP A 32 -3.12 -3.96 4.05
C ASP A 32 -3.54 -2.62 4.67
N GLU A 33 -2.88 -1.54 4.24
CA GLU A 33 -3.22 -0.16 4.64
C GLU A 33 -4.35 0.42 3.80
N GLY A 34 -4.65 -0.19 2.64
CA GLY A 34 -5.80 0.14 1.81
C GLY A 34 -5.68 1.37 0.92
N TYR A 35 -4.60 2.16 1.03
CA TYR A 35 -4.38 3.36 0.21
C TYR A 35 -2.90 3.58 -0.07
N GLY A 36 -2.59 4.16 -1.23
CA GLY A 36 -1.24 4.61 -1.57
C GLY A 36 -0.33 3.53 -2.18
N ILE A 37 0.96 3.87 -2.27
CA ILE A 37 1.99 2.99 -2.82
C ILE A 37 2.31 1.91 -1.79
N ILE A 38 2.44 0.66 -2.23
CA ILE A 38 2.69 -0.48 -1.34
C ILE A 38 4.16 -0.51 -0.91
N ASP A 39 4.40 -0.37 0.38
CA ASP A 39 5.69 -0.66 1.00
C ASP A 39 5.89 -2.17 1.18
N VAL A 40 7.01 -2.69 0.67
CA VAL A 40 7.37 -4.11 0.75
C VAL A 40 8.49 -4.31 1.76
N TYR A 41 8.15 -5.03 2.82
CA TYR A 41 9.03 -5.30 3.96
C TYR A 41 9.75 -6.63 3.74
N VAL A 42 11.08 -6.59 3.83
CA VAL A 42 11.93 -7.78 3.73
C VAL A 42 12.55 -8.05 5.10
N ASP A 43 12.02 -9.04 5.81
CA ASP A 43 12.42 -9.35 7.18
C ASP A 43 13.66 -10.23 7.22
N PHE A 44 14.71 -9.80 7.91
CA PHE A 44 15.92 -10.59 8.10
C PHE A 44 15.82 -11.49 9.34
N ALA A 45 16.49 -12.63 9.26
CA ALA A 45 16.55 -13.59 10.36
C ALA A 45 17.39 -13.07 11.53
N ALA A 46 18.45 -12.33 11.22
CA ALA A 46 19.34 -11.67 12.16
C ALA A 46 19.40 -10.16 11.86
N ALA A 47 19.87 -9.37 12.82
CA ALA A 47 20.06 -7.95 12.60
C ALA A 47 21.16 -7.72 11.53
N ILE A 48 20.87 -6.86 10.56
CA ILE A 48 21.75 -6.43 9.46
C ILE A 48 22.62 -5.21 9.85
N GLY A 49 22.42 -4.67 11.06
CA GLY A 49 23.23 -3.57 11.60
C GLY A 49 22.93 -2.24 10.92
N LYS A 50 23.98 -1.44 10.67
CA LYS A 50 23.87 -0.10 10.04
C LYS A 50 24.00 -0.15 8.51
N GLU A 51 23.89 -1.34 7.93
CA GLU A 51 24.12 -1.56 6.52
C GLU A 51 22.91 -1.14 5.70
N ARG A 52 23.13 -0.36 4.65
CA ARG A 52 22.07 0.11 3.76
C ARG A 52 21.76 -0.94 2.70
N LEU A 53 21.29 -2.11 3.13
CA LEU A 53 20.99 -3.22 2.20
C LEU A 53 19.87 -2.87 1.21
N TYR A 54 19.06 -1.84 1.48
CA TYR A 54 18.10 -1.25 0.53
C TYR A 54 18.74 -0.49 -0.64
N GLU A 55 20.06 -0.27 -0.64
CA GLU A 55 20.82 0.25 -1.79
C GLU A 55 21.56 -0.88 -2.54
N ASP A 56 21.59 -2.10 -2.01
CA ASP A 56 22.31 -3.23 -2.60
C ASP A 56 21.49 -3.88 -3.72
N LYS A 57 21.85 -3.53 -4.97
CA LYS A 57 21.16 -4.03 -6.16
C LYS A 57 21.25 -5.56 -6.34
N VAL A 58 22.32 -6.20 -5.85
CA VAL A 58 22.50 -7.65 -5.99
C VAL A 58 21.56 -8.38 -5.05
N LEU A 59 21.44 -7.89 -3.82
CA LEU A 59 20.48 -8.40 -2.84
C LEU A 59 19.05 -8.16 -3.30
N ILE A 60 18.73 -6.93 -3.73
CA ILE A 60 17.38 -6.56 -4.20
C ILE A 60 16.96 -7.40 -5.40
N ALA A 61 17.86 -7.63 -6.36
CA ALA A 61 17.56 -8.49 -7.52
C ALA A 61 17.16 -9.91 -7.11
N GLN A 62 17.78 -10.47 -6.05
CA GLN A 62 17.42 -11.79 -5.53
C GLN A 62 16.08 -11.78 -4.79
N VAL A 63 15.77 -10.73 -4.04
CA VAL A 63 14.45 -10.52 -3.42
C VAL A 63 13.37 -10.44 -4.50
N LEU A 64 13.58 -9.65 -5.56
CA LEU A 64 12.66 -9.54 -6.68
C LEU A 64 12.52 -10.85 -7.46
N ALA A 65 13.60 -11.62 -7.61
CA ALA A 65 13.53 -12.95 -8.19
C ALA A 65 12.65 -13.89 -7.35
N GLN A 66 12.66 -13.75 -6.02
CA GLN A 66 11.78 -14.52 -5.15
C GLN A 66 10.31 -14.11 -5.31
N LEU A 67 10.01 -12.83 -5.44
CA LEU A 67 8.64 -12.35 -5.76
C LEU A 67 8.17 -12.82 -7.13
N ARG A 68 9.06 -12.80 -8.14
CA ARG A 68 8.77 -13.30 -9.50
C ARG A 68 8.44 -14.79 -9.50
N ARG A 69 9.15 -15.59 -8.70
CA ARG A 69 8.80 -17.01 -8.48
C ARG A 69 7.44 -17.19 -7.82
N ALA A 70 7.02 -16.25 -6.98
CA ALA A 70 5.72 -16.27 -6.32
C ALA A 70 4.56 -15.79 -7.22
N GLY A 71 4.88 -15.25 -8.42
CA GLY A 71 3.91 -14.82 -9.43
C GLY A 71 3.97 -13.34 -9.81
N TYR A 72 4.85 -12.53 -9.22
CA TYR A 72 4.97 -11.12 -9.59
C TYR A 72 5.54 -10.95 -11.00
N VAL A 73 4.86 -10.18 -11.84
CA VAL A 73 5.33 -9.80 -13.18
C VAL A 73 5.26 -8.29 -13.30
N GLY A 74 6.41 -7.63 -13.27
CA GLY A 74 6.48 -6.18 -13.31
C GLY A 74 7.89 -5.62 -13.18
N PRO A 75 8.02 -4.28 -13.13
CA PRO A 75 9.30 -3.60 -13.00
C PRO A 75 10.01 -3.91 -11.67
N ASP A 76 11.29 -3.55 -11.59
CA ASP A 76 12.07 -3.62 -10.35
C ASP A 76 11.62 -2.54 -9.35
N PHE A 77 11.81 -2.81 -8.07
CA PHE A 77 11.40 -1.89 -7.00
C PHE A 77 12.38 -0.75 -6.78
N GLY A 78 11.85 0.34 -6.22
CA GLY A 78 12.62 1.46 -5.70
C GLY A 78 13.07 1.23 -4.25
N HIS A 79 13.80 2.22 -3.72
CA HIS A 79 14.09 2.30 -2.29
C HIS A 79 12.87 2.89 -1.57
N GLY A 80 12.40 2.23 -0.51
CA GLY A 80 11.35 2.77 0.34
C GLY A 80 11.84 3.92 1.23
N ASP A 81 10.94 4.50 2.01
CA ASP A 81 11.27 5.61 2.91
C ASP A 81 12.41 5.23 3.88
N LEU A 82 13.38 6.12 4.03
CA LEU A 82 14.50 5.97 4.96
C LEU A 82 14.05 5.87 6.42
N GLY A 83 12.91 6.48 6.77
CA GLY A 83 12.31 6.42 8.10
C GLY A 83 11.71 5.06 8.45
N LEU A 84 11.47 4.19 7.46
CA LEU A 84 10.93 2.85 7.65
C LEU A 84 12.00 1.75 7.70
N GLN A 85 13.25 2.09 7.36
CA GLN A 85 14.38 1.16 7.40
C GLN A 85 14.78 0.86 8.86
N ASP A 86 15.13 -0.39 9.16
CA ASP A 86 15.43 -0.82 10.53
C ASP A 86 16.59 -1.84 10.56
N ASP A 87 17.05 -2.22 11.76
CA ASP A 87 18.16 -3.15 11.94
C ASP A 87 17.81 -4.59 11.54
N LYS A 88 16.54 -4.93 11.35
CA LYS A 88 16.07 -6.29 11.00
C LYS A 88 15.20 -6.36 9.76
N LEU A 89 14.96 -5.25 9.08
CA LEU A 89 14.22 -5.23 7.83
C LEU A 89 14.74 -4.13 6.92
N ILE A 90 14.55 -4.35 5.63
CA ILE A 90 14.55 -3.25 4.66
C ILE A 90 13.15 -3.07 4.09
N VAL A 91 12.86 -1.84 3.68
CA VAL A 91 11.62 -1.49 2.99
C VAL A 91 11.93 -1.05 1.57
N LEU A 92 11.18 -1.61 0.63
CA LEU A 92 11.25 -1.30 -0.78
C LEU A 92 9.92 -0.71 -1.23
N GLU A 93 9.99 0.29 -2.11
CA GLU A 93 8.80 0.90 -2.69
C GLU A 93 8.39 0.10 -3.93
N ALA A 94 7.20 -0.50 -3.90
CA ALA A 94 6.69 -1.24 -5.04
C ALA A 94 6.11 -0.28 -6.10
N PRO A 95 6.28 -0.57 -7.40
CA PRO A 95 5.61 0.17 -8.46
C PRO A 95 4.11 -0.18 -8.49
N GLU A 96 3.31 0.65 -9.16
CA GLU A 96 1.84 0.47 -9.23
C GLU A 96 1.44 -0.88 -9.83
N GLU A 97 2.21 -1.43 -10.79
CA GLU A 97 1.97 -2.73 -11.39
C GLU A 97 2.09 -3.91 -10.38
N PHE A 98 2.65 -3.64 -9.19
CA PHE A 98 2.65 -4.62 -8.11
C PHE A 98 1.26 -4.83 -7.49
N ASN A 99 0.32 -3.89 -7.66
CA ASN A 99 -1.01 -3.95 -7.06
C ASN A 99 -1.78 -5.21 -7.49
N ASP A 100 -1.70 -5.61 -8.77
CA ASP A 100 -2.34 -6.84 -9.27
C ASP A 100 -1.82 -8.09 -8.55
N PHE A 101 -0.50 -8.15 -8.34
CA PHE A 101 0.12 -9.23 -7.60
C PHE A 101 -0.28 -9.19 -6.12
N ALA A 102 -0.26 -8.02 -5.48
CA ALA A 102 -0.67 -7.84 -4.10
C ALA A 102 -2.14 -8.25 -3.89
N ALA A 103 -3.03 -7.83 -4.77
CA ALA A 103 -4.45 -8.21 -4.77
C ALA A 103 -4.63 -9.73 -4.89
N SER A 104 -3.82 -10.40 -5.73
CA SER A 104 -3.81 -11.87 -5.82
C SER A 104 -3.41 -12.57 -4.51
N LYS A 105 -2.75 -11.85 -3.58
CA LYS A 105 -2.36 -12.32 -2.24
C LYS A 105 -3.32 -11.86 -1.14
N GLY A 106 -4.37 -11.11 -1.48
CA GLY A 106 -5.42 -10.67 -0.56
C GLY A 106 -5.32 -9.20 -0.12
N TRP A 107 -4.43 -8.41 -0.71
CA TRP A 107 -4.40 -6.96 -0.49
C TRP A 107 -5.64 -6.30 -1.11
N LYS A 108 -6.17 -5.25 -0.46
CA LYS A 108 -7.36 -4.56 -0.95
C LYS A 108 -7.01 -3.11 -1.29
N ASN A 109 -7.33 -2.70 -2.52
CA ASN A 109 -7.27 -1.29 -2.87
C ASN A 109 -8.54 -0.59 -2.40
N LEU A 110 -8.53 -0.02 -1.19
CA LEU A 110 -9.71 0.71 -0.69
C LEU A 110 -9.92 2.02 -1.46
N ALA A 111 -8.90 2.57 -2.13
CA ALA A 111 -9.08 3.78 -2.94
C ALA A 111 -10.06 3.57 -4.11
N ASP A 112 -10.08 2.37 -4.70
CA ASP A 112 -11.03 2.02 -5.76
C ASP A 112 -12.45 1.84 -5.21
N GLU A 113 -12.60 1.32 -3.99
CA GLU A 113 -13.91 1.15 -3.34
C GLU A 113 -14.63 2.50 -3.10
N PHE A 114 -13.89 3.59 -2.85
CA PHE A 114 -14.47 4.93 -2.67
C PHE A 114 -14.64 5.74 -3.97
N ALA A 115 -14.05 5.29 -5.08
CA ALA A 115 -14.25 5.93 -6.39
C ALA A 115 -15.63 5.57 -6.97
N ASP A 116 -16.09 4.34 -6.78
CA ASP A 116 -17.38 3.85 -7.30
C ASP A 116 -18.61 4.43 -6.56
N GLU A 117 -18.45 5.01 -5.36
CA GLU A 117 -19.56 5.59 -4.57
C GLU A 117 -19.88 7.06 -4.91
N GLN A 118 -19.10 7.72 -5.77
CA GLN A 118 -19.31 9.13 -6.16
C GLN A 118 -20.03 9.35 -7.49
N ASP A 119 -20.24 8.31 -8.31
CA ASP A 119 -20.84 8.44 -9.66
C ASP A 119 -22.34 8.08 -9.76
N THR A 120 -23.05 7.91 -8.64
CA THR A 120 -24.52 7.98 -8.65
C THR A 120 -25.03 9.42 -8.47
N GLU A 121 -24.73 10.28 -9.44
CA GLU A 121 -25.53 11.47 -9.71
C GLU A 121 -26.89 11.03 -10.27
N THR A 122 -27.95 11.08 -9.45
CA THR A 122 -29.30 11.33 -9.99
C THR A 122 -29.41 12.83 -10.28
N ASP A 123 -29.00 13.24 -11.48
CA ASP A 123 -29.39 14.51 -12.07
C ASP A 123 -30.51 14.25 -13.09
N ASP A 124 -31.75 14.42 -12.63
CA ASP A 124 -32.96 14.47 -13.47
C ASP A 124 -33.79 15.67 -13.00
N ALA A 125 -33.50 16.84 -13.58
CA ALA A 125 -34.32 18.05 -13.44
C ALA A 125 -35.16 18.23 -14.72
N PRO A 126 -36.45 18.62 -14.64
CA PRO A 126 -36.76 20.03 -14.36
C PRO A 126 -38.07 20.27 -13.58
N GLY A 127 -38.10 21.21 -12.63
CA GLY A 127 -39.37 21.54 -11.96
C GLY A 127 -39.33 22.58 -10.82
N GLN A 128 -39.14 23.84 -11.18
CA GLN A 128 -39.83 25.02 -10.64
C GLN A 128 -40.41 25.02 -9.20
N ALA A 129 -39.81 25.88 -8.36
CA ALA A 129 -40.40 26.74 -7.31
C ALA A 129 -41.04 26.09 -6.05
N ALA A 130 -40.28 26.01 -4.95
CA ALA A 130 -40.85 25.94 -3.59
C ALA A 130 -39.91 26.42 -2.46
N SER A 131 -39.19 27.54 -2.61
CA SER A 131 -38.24 27.98 -1.56
C SER A 131 -38.49 29.38 -0.99
N VAL A 132 -39.55 30.07 -1.39
CA VAL A 132 -39.81 31.45 -0.90
C VAL A 132 -40.78 31.47 0.29
N SER A 133 -41.63 30.45 0.48
CA SER A 133 -42.75 30.54 1.43
C SER A 133 -42.39 30.34 2.91
N LYS A 134 -41.23 29.76 3.25
CA LYS A 134 -40.82 29.55 4.66
C LYS A 134 -40.13 30.77 5.28
N LEU A 135 -39.44 31.59 4.48
CA LEU A 135 -38.75 32.77 4.98
C LEU A 135 -39.70 33.95 5.24
N ASP A 136 -40.76 34.08 4.43
CA ASP A 136 -41.79 35.13 4.60
C ASP A 136 -42.71 34.86 5.81
N ALA A 137 -43.01 33.60 6.10
CA ALA A 137 -43.83 33.22 7.25
C ALA A 137 -43.16 33.53 8.62
N LEU A 138 -41.82 33.61 8.65
CA LEU A 138 -41.08 33.91 9.88
C LEU A 138 -41.02 35.41 10.20
N LYS A 139 -41.03 36.28 9.17
CA LYS A 139 -40.89 37.74 9.34
C LYS A 139 -42.17 38.41 9.88
N ASN A 140 -43.34 37.82 9.64
CA ASN A 140 -44.60 38.34 10.15
C ASN A 140 -44.93 37.92 11.60
N LYS A 141 -44.17 37.00 12.21
CA LYS A 141 -44.42 36.55 13.59
C LYS A 141 -43.71 37.39 14.66
N PHE A 142 -42.84 38.33 14.26
CA PHE A 142 -42.07 39.18 15.17
C PHE A 142 -42.42 40.69 15.06
N LYS A 143 -43.54 41.04 14.43
CA LYS A 143 -44.14 42.37 14.51
C LYS A 143 -45.54 42.26 15.10
N ALA A 144 -45.61 42.26 16.43
CA ALA A 144 -46.74 42.69 17.22
C ALA A 144 -46.17 43.44 18.44
#